data_AF-A0A1H1A232-F1
#
_entry.id   AF-A0A1H1A232-F1
#
_cell.length_a   1.000
_cell.length_b   1.000
_cell.length_c   1.000
_cell.angle_alpha   90.00
_cell.angle_beta   90.00
_cell.angle_gamma   90.00
#
_symmetry.space_group_name_H-M   'P 1'
#
loop_
_entity.id
_entity.type
_entity.pdbx_description
1 polymer ?
#
loop_
_entity_poly.entity_id
_entity_poly.type
_entity_poly.pdbx_seq_one_letter_code
_entity_poly.pdbx_strand_id
1 'polypeptide(L)'
;MGRPLPTPASAHLFRLTAVLIGASALVLGPAHPAFAHDQLLSSEPAASAELSASPSEVSLEFSDKVLTVGAVILLVDESNTEWISAEPTLDGPAVTAPTDAELPDGSYEVRWRVVSSDGHPISGIIPFTVGDAAPVGEASAAGDAPVSAQDPGEAAETGAIDAARGAEHEAAGGSDLWRTVAIGAAGASSALLLFIAWSFRRRNPKQAPNSSK
;
A
#
# COMPACT_ATOMS: atom_id res chain seq x y z
N MET A 1 33.67 50.10 -12.70
CA MET A 1 33.62 48.64 -12.92
C MET A 1 32.25 48.25 -13.49
N GLY A 2 32.17 47.85 -14.76
CA GLY A 2 30.93 47.33 -15.36
C GLY A 2 30.86 45.81 -15.23
N ARG A 3 29.74 45.26 -14.73
CA ARG A 3 29.53 43.81 -14.66
C ARG A 3 29.35 43.28 -16.09
N PRO A 4 30.14 42.29 -16.55
CA PRO A 4 30.00 41.76 -17.90
C PRO A 4 28.63 41.10 -18.09
N LEU A 5 27.99 41.37 -19.23
CA LEU A 5 26.71 40.74 -19.58
C LEU A 5 26.92 39.25 -19.83
N PRO A 6 26.00 38.38 -19.35
CA PRO A 6 26.08 36.94 -19.57
C PRO A 6 26.05 36.64 -21.07
N THR A 7 26.99 35.84 -21.54
CA THR A 7 27.05 35.41 -22.94
C THR A 7 25.88 34.44 -23.24
N PRO A 8 25.39 34.37 -24.49
CA PRO A 8 24.23 33.53 -24.82
C PRO A 8 24.41 32.06 -24.44
N ALA A 9 25.65 31.56 -24.43
CA ALA A 9 25.99 30.20 -23.99
C ALA A 9 25.67 29.93 -22.51
N SER A 10 25.82 30.92 -21.61
CA SER A 10 25.51 30.75 -20.18
C SER A 10 24.00 30.73 -19.90
N ALA A 11 23.22 31.43 -20.73
CA ALA A 11 21.75 31.43 -20.63
C ALA A 11 21.13 30.09 -21.04
N HIS A 12 21.70 29.42 -22.06
CA HIS A 12 21.25 28.09 -22.47
C HIS A 12 21.59 27.00 -21.44
N LEU A 13 22.78 27.08 -20.83
CA LEU A 13 23.18 26.14 -19.79
C LEU A 13 22.29 26.26 -18.54
N PHE A 14 21.97 27.48 -18.12
CA PHE A 14 21.07 27.72 -16.98
C PHE A 14 19.66 27.19 -17.22
N ARG A 15 19.11 27.38 -18.43
CA ARG A 15 17.80 26.83 -18.81
C ARG A 15 17.77 25.30 -18.80
N LEU A 16 18.85 24.67 -19.28
CA LEU A 16 18.95 23.21 -19.32
C LEU A 16 19.05 22.61 -17.91
N THR A 17 19.82 23.24 -17.02
CA THR A 17 19.89 22.85 -15.61
C THR A 17 18.56 23.04 -14.88
N ALA A 18 17.85 24.15 -15.12
CA ALA A 18 16.53 24.38 -14.52
C ALA A 18 15.48 23.35 -15.00
N VAL A 19 15.51 22.98 -16.29
CA VAL A 19 14.64 21.92 -16.83
C VAL A 19 14.98 20.56 -16.22
N LEU A 20 16.26 20.23 -16.06
CA LEU A 20 16.68 18.98 -15.42
C LEU A 20 16.29 18.92 -13.94
N ILE A 21 16.47 20.01 -13.19
CA ILE A 21 16.04 20.09 -11.78
C ILE A 21 14.52 19.97 -11.67
N GLY A 22 13.77 20.66 -12.54
CA GLY A 22 12.31 20.58 -12.57
C GLY A 22 11.81 19.17 -12.93
N ALA A 23 12.44 18.51 -13.90
CA ALA A 23 12.11 17.14 -14.28
C ALA A 23 12.44 16.15 -13.15
N SER A 24 13.59 16.29 -12.48
CA SER A 24 13.94 15.46 -11.33
C SER A 24 12.98 15.66 -10.16
N ALA A 25 12.53 16.88 -9.88
CA ALA A 25 11.55 17.14 -8.83
C ALA A 25 10.18 16.51 -9.13
N LEU A 26 9.81 16.38 -10.41
CA LEU A 26 8.57 15.70 -10.83
C LEU A 26 8.67 14.17 -10.68
N VAL A 27 9.84 13.59 -10.94
CA VAL A 27 10.08 12.13 -10.82
C VAL A 27 10.28 11.70 -9.36
N LEU A 28 10.95 12.52 -8.55
CA LEU A 28 11.19 12.28 -7.12
C LEU A 28 10.11 12.94 -6.23
N GLY A 29 8.96 13.28 -6.80
CA GLY A 29 7.81 13.74 -6.04
C GLY A 29 7.34 12.69 -5.03
N PRO A 30 6.46 13.06 -4.08
CA PRO A 30 5.94 12.12 -3.09
C PRO A 30 5.24 10.96 -3.80
N ALA A 31 5.80 9.76 -3.63
CA ALA A 31 5.14 8.53 -4.05
C ALA A 31 3.90 8.34 -3.16
N HIS A 32 2.72 8.28 -3.77
CA HIS A 32 1.51 7.90 -3.05
C HIS A 32 1.63 6.40 -2.73
N PRO A 33 1.27 5.96 -1.52
CA PRO A 33 1.19 4.54 -1.24
C PRO A 33 0.20 3.89 -2.20
N ALA A 34 0.62 2.84 -2.89
CA ALA A 34 -0.31 1.97 -3.60
C ALA A 34 -0.91 1.00 -2.58
N PHE A 35 -2.21 1.09 -2.33
CA PHE A 35 -2.92 0.10 -1.52
C PHE A 35 -3.13 -1.15 -2.37
N ALA A 36 -2.51 -2.26 -1.98
CA ALA A 36 -2.76 -3.56 -2.59
C ALA A 36 -4.00 -4.23 -1.98
N HIS A 37 -4.29 -3.96 -0.71
CA HIS A 37 -5.43 -4.53 -0.02
C HIS A 37 -6.68 -3.70 -0.23
N ASP A 38 -7.81 -4.39 -0.40
CA ASP A 38 -9.13 -3.77 -0.30
C ASP A 38 -9.32 -3.16 1.09
N GLN A 39 -10.02 -2.03 1.16
CA GLN A 39 -10.35 -1.35 2.41
C GLN A 39 -11.84 -1.45 2.66
N LEU A 40 -12.24 -1.62 3.93
CA LEU A 40 -13.62 -1.39 4.33
C LEU A 40 -13.89 0.12 4.24
N LEU A 41 -14.80 0.53 3.37
CA LEU A 41 -15.19 1.92 3.15
C LEU A 41 -16.33 2.35 4.08
N SER A 42 -17.30 1.48 4.30
CA SER A 42 -18.43 1.73 5.18
C SER A 42 -19.08 0.44 5.68
N SER A 43 -19.82 0.55 6.78
CA SER A 43 -20.65 -0.52 7.30
C SER A 43 -22.02 -0.01 7.71
N GLU A 44 -23.03 -0.88 7.60
CA GLU A 44 -24.33 -0.74 8.22
C GLU A 44 -24.58 -2.02 9.05
N PRO A 45 -24.70 -1.94 10.39
CA PRO A 45 -24.60 -0.75 11.21
C PRO A 45 -23.22 -0.05 11.15
N ALA A 46 -23.21 1.28 11.28
CA ALA A 46 -21.98 2.04 11.38
C ALA A 46 -21.27 1.80 12.73
N ALA A 47 -19.94 2.00 12.76
CA ALA A 47 -19.17 1.90 13.99
C ALA A 47 -19.72 2.86 15.07
N SER A 48 -19.93 2.31 16.26
CA SER A 48 -20.52 2.97 17.43
C SER A 48 -21.92 3.54 17.19
N ALA A 49 -22.68 2.99 16.23
CA ALA A 49 -24.07 3.37 16.03
C ALA A 49 -24.94 2.95 17.23
N GLU A 50 -25.90 3.81 17.58
CA GLU A 50 -26.93 3.52 18.58
C GLU A 50 -28.26 3.33 17.85
N LEU A 51 -28.68 2.08 17.69
CA LEU A 51 -29.88 1.73 16.93
C LEU A 51 -31.09 1.61 17.87
N SER A 52 -32.21 2.23 17.51
CA SER A 52 -33.46 2.09 18.28
C SER A 52 -34.17 0.74 18.06
N ALA A 53 -33.74 -0.03 17.05
CA ALA A 53 -34.33 -1.30 16.67
C ALA A 53 -33.26 -2.21 16.07
N SER A 54 -33.51 -3.52 16.09
CA SER A 54 -32.61 -4.51 15.51
C SER A 54 -32.39 -4.24 14.02
N PRO A 55 -31.14 -4.22 13.53
CA PRO A 55 -30.89 -4.21 12.09
C PRO A 55 -31.41 -5.52 11.49
N SER A 56 -31.91 -5.48 10.25
CA SER A 56 -32.35 -6.67 9.51
C SER A 56 -31.21 -7.40 8.78
N GLU A 57 -30.08 -6.70 8.61
CA GLU A 57 -28.87 -7.23 8.00
C GLU A 57 -27.65 -6.43 8.46
N VAL A 58 -26.48 -7.03 8.30
CA VAL A 58 -25.19 -6.35 8.29
C VAL A 58 -24.76 -6.19 6.84
N SER A 59 -24.30 -5.00 6.47
CA SER A 59 -23.75 -4.68 5.14
C SER A 59 -22.37 -4.02 5.27
N LEU A 60 -21.41 -4.50 4.49
CA LEU A 60 -20.03 -4.04 4.45
C LEU A 60 -19.69 -3.65 3.00
N GLU A 61 -19.24 -2.42 2.79
CA GLU A 61 -18.80 -1.93 1.48
C GLU A 61 -17.28 -1.85 1.45
N PHE A 62 -16.65 -2.51 0.49
CA PHE A 62 -15.20 -2.50 0.31
C PHE A 62 -14.78 -1.63 -0.88
N SER A 63 -13.48 -1.31 -0.97
CA SER A 63 -12.93 -0.49 -2.06
C SER A 63 -12.89 -1.20 -3.41
N ASP A 64 -12.93 -2.53 -3.42
CA ASP A 64 -13.01 -3.36 -4.62
C ASP A 64 -13.73 -4.68 -4.29
N LYS A 65 -13.90 -5.54 -5.30
CA LYS A 65 -14.52 -6.85 -5.17
C LYS A 65 -13.62 -7.83 -4.42
N VAL A 66 -14.00 -8.11 -3.18
CA VAL A 66 -13.42 -9.19 -2.38
C VAL A 66 -13.70 -10.58 -3.00
N LEU A 67 -12.84 -11.54 -2.70
CA LEU A 67 -13.00 -12.92 -3.17
C LEU A 67 -14.08 -13.65 -2.35
N THR A 68 -14.88 -14.47 -3.05
CA THR A 68 -15.98 -15.24 -2.45
C THR A 68 -15.50 -16.28 -1.44
N VAL A 69 -14.29 -16.81 -1.60
CA VAL A 69 -13.75 -17.81 -0.69
C VAL A 69 -13.29 -17.15 0.61
N GLY A 70 -13.77 -17.67 1.74
CA GLY A 70 -13.31 -17.25 3.07
C GLY A 70 -13.95 -15.95 3.60
N ALA A 71 -15.02 -15.46 2.98
CA ALA A 71 -15.85 -14.41 3.55
C ALA A 71 -16.67 -14.94 4.74
N VAL A 72 -16.55 -14.27 5.88
CA VAL A 72 -17.24 -14.60 7.12
C VAL A 72 -17.70 -13.29 7.77
N ILE A 73 -18.96 -13.25 8.18
CA ILE A 73 -19.53 -12.20 9.02
C ILE A 73 -20.14 -12.90 10.23
N LEU A 74 -19.80 -12.43 11.42
CA LEU A 74 -20.41 -12.81 12.69
C LEU A 74 -20.98 -11.55 13.32
N LEU A 75 -22.18 -11.66 13.86
CA LEU A 75 -22.78 -10.64 14.72
C LEU A 75 -22.92 -11.24 16.10
N VAL A 76 -22.20 -10.70 17.08
CA VAL A 76 -22.17 -11.27 18.43
C VAL A 76 -22.55 -10.27 19.51
N ASP A 77 -23.19 -10.75 20.56
CA ASP A 77 -23.46 -9.98 21.78
C ASP A 77 -22.32 -10.09 22.80
N GLU A 78 -22.47 -9.42 23.95
CA GLU A 78 -21.50 -9.47 25.07
C GLU A 78 -21.27 -10.88 25.65
N SER A 79 -22.22 -11.81 25.45
CA SER A 79 -22.11 -13.21 25.84
C SER A 79 -21.48 -14.09 24.75
N ASN A 80 -21.04 -13.49 23.63
CA ASN A 80 -20.59 -14.17 22.40
C ASN A 80 -21.66 -15.07 21.76
N THR A 81 -22.94 -14.78 21.96
CA THR A 81 -24.03 -15.41 21.18
C THR A 81 -24.02 -14.84 19.78
N GLU A 82 -24.14 -15.70 18.75
CA GLU A 82 -24.18 -15.30 17.34
C GLU A 82 -25.62 -15.06 16.86
N TRP A 83 -25.82 -14.02 16.05
CA TRP A 83 -27.13 -13.51 15.60
C TRP A 83 -27.22 -13.32 14.07
N ILE A 84 -26.35 -13.97 13.29
CA ILE A 84 -26.46 -14.03 11.82
C ILE A 84 -27.37 -15.20 11.43
N SER A 85 -28.35 -14.94 10.58
CA SER A 85 -29.41 -15.92 10.25
C SER A 85 -29.14 -16.72 8.98
N ALA A 86 -28.22 -16.27 8.11
CA ALA A 86 -27.78 -16.99 6.92
C ALA A 86 -26.36 -16.61 6.49
N GLU A 87 -25.76 -17.42 5.62
CA GLU A 87 -24.43 -17.15 5.05
C GLU A 87 -24.38 -15.80 4.32
N PRO A 88 -23.23 -15.09 4.37
CA PRO A 88 -23.10 -13.81 3.71
C PRO A 88 -23.19 -13.94 2.18
N THR A 89 -23.84 -12.97 1.55
CA THR A 89 -23.90 -12.82 0.10
C THR A 89 -22.95 -11.72 -0.36
N LEU A 90 -22.32 -11.92 -1.52
CA LEU A 90 -21.36 -10.99 -2.10
C LEU A 90 -21.86 -10.48 -3.45
N ASP A 91 -21.92 -9.17 -3.62
CA ASP A 91 -22.24 -8.51 -4.88
C ASP A 91 -21.26 -7.37 -5.16
N GLY A 92 -20.29 -7.63 -6.04
CA GLY A 92 -19.21 -6.68 -6.30
C GLY A 92 -18.42 -6.35 -5.03
N PRO A 93 -18.30 -5.06 -4.64
CA PRO A 93 -17.62 -4.64 -3.40
C PRO A 93 -18.46 -4.84 -2.13
N ALA A 94 -19.75 -5.20 -2.25
CA ALA A 94 -20.64 -5.33 -1.10
C ALA A 94 -20.67 -6.76 -0.56
N VAL A 95 -20.63 -6.88 0.78
CA VAL A 95 -20.84 -8.14 1.51
C VAL A 95 -21.97 -7.93 2.51
N THR A 96 -23.03 -8.72 2.40
CA THR A 96 -24.22 -8.59 3.25
C THR A 96 -24.53 -9.90 3.95
N ALA A 97 -25.00 -9.84 5.20
CA ALA A 97 -25.45 -11.01 5.95
C ALA A 97 -26.74 -10.67 6.69
N PRO A 98 -27.83 -11.42 6.51
CA PRO A 98 -29.07 -11.19 7.24
C PRO A 98 -28.87 -11.53 8.72
N THR A 99 -29.53 -10.77 9.59
CA THR A 99 -29.51 -10.97 11.04
C THR A 99 -30.78 -11.68 11.49
N ASP A 100 -30.81 -12.12 12.74
CA ASP A 100 -32.05 -12.53 13.38
C ASP A 100 -33.00 -11.33 13.55
N ALA A 101 -34.31 -11.61 13.50
CA ALA A 101 -35.33 -10.56 13.44
C ALA A 101 -35.43 -9.70 14.71
N GLU A 102 -34.98 -10.20 15.86
CA GLU A 102 -35.15 -9.54 17.15
C GLU A 102 -33.89 -9.73 18.01
N LEU A 103 -33.00 -8.75 17.90
CA LEU A 103 -31.84 -8.60 18.78
C LEU A 103 -32.30 -7.99 20.10
N PRO A 104 -31.97 -8.60 21.26
CA PRO A 104 -32.17 -7.97 22.56
C PRO A 104 -31.46 -6.61 22.67
N ASP A 105 -31.95 -5.74 23.55
CA ASP A 105 -31.23 -4.51 23.88
C ASP A 105 -29.85 -4.84 24.47
N GLY A 106 -28.80 -4.20 23.94
CA GLY A 106 -27.44 -4.50 24.35
C GLY A 106 -26.35 -3.99 23.41
N SER A 107 -25.10 -4.32 23.75
CA SER A 107 -23.92 -4.06 22.94
C SER A 107 -23.65 -5.23 21.99
N TYR A 108 -23.23 -4.92 20.77
CA TYR A 108 -22.97 -5.88 19.73
C TYR A 108 -21.65 -5.58 19.00
N GLU A 109 -21.06 -6.62 18.44
CA GLU A 109 -19.91 -6.54 17.55
C GLU A 109 -20.21 -7.27 16.24
N VAL A 110 -20.07 -6.56 15.12
CA VAL A 110 -19.87 -7.21 13.82
C VAL A 110 -18.40 -7.57 13.71
N ARG A 111 -18.09 -8.87 13.71
CA ARG A 111 -16.74 -9.39 13.43
C ARG A 111 -16.72 -9.94 12.02
N TRP A 112 -15.78 -9.50 11.20
CA TRP A 112 -15.73 -9.92 9.81
C TRP A 112 -14.33 -10.32 9.37
N ARG A 113 -14.28 -11.21 8.38
CA ARG A 113 -13.07 -11.59 7.65
C ARG A 113 -13.43 -11.79 6.19
N VAL A 114 -12.65 -11.23 5.29
CA VAL A 114 -12.77 -11.43 3.84
C VAL A 114 -11.39 -11.64 3.23
N VAL A 115 -11.34 -12.10 1.99
CA VAL A 115 -10.09 -12.15 1.22
C VAL A 115 -10.14 -11.03 0.18
N SER A 116 -9.22 -10.08 0.30
CA SER A 116 -9.09 -8.94 -0.61
C SER A 116 -8.86 -9.41 -2.05
N SER A 117 -9.15 -8.55 -3.03
CA SER A 117 -8.95 -8.78 -4.46
C SER A 117 -7.52 -9.18 -4.82
N ASP A 118 -6.53 -8.79 -4.01
CA ASP A 118 -5.12 -9.18 -4.12
C ASP A 118 -4.76 -10.55 -3.50
N GLY A 119 -5.74 -11.25 -2.92
CA GLY A 119 -5.60 -12.59 -2.37
C GLY A 119 -5.19 -12.65 -0.90
N HIS A 120 -4.99 -11.52 -0.22
CA HIS A 120 -4.65 -11.51 1.20
C HIS A 120 -5.91 -11.41 2.08
N PRO A 121 -5.98 -12.16 3.20
CA PRO A 121 -7.08 -12.03 4.13
C PRO A 121 -6.97 -10.72 4.92
N ILE A 122 -8.11 -10.06 5.09
CA ILE A 122 -8.30 -8.89 5.94
C ILE A 122 -9.49 -9.13 6.89
N SER A 123 -9.51 -8.46 8.04
CA SER A 123 -10.55 -8.64 9.06
C SER A 123 -10.71 -7.37 9.91
N GLY A 124 -11.84 -7.25 10.58
CA GLY A 124 -12.13 -6.14 11.48
C GLY A 124 -13.29 -6.42 12.43
N ILE A 125 -13.51 -5.46 13.34
CA ILE A 125 -14.57 -5.47 14.34
C ILE A 125 -15.27 -4.11 14.29
N ILE A 126 -16.60 -4.11 14.28
CA ILE A 126 -17.44 -2.91 14.26
C ILE A 126 -18.40 -3.00 15.45
N PRO A 127 -18.17 -2.24 16.54
CA PRO A 127 -19.08 -2.21 17.67
C PRO A 127 -20.32 -1.36 17.35
N PHE A 128 -21.48 -1.71 17.90
CA PHE A 128 -22.70 -0.88 17.90
C PHE A 128 -23.61 -1.29 19.08
N THR A 129 -24.66 -0.52 19.33
CA THR A 129 -25.68 -0.86 20.35
C THR A 129 -27.08 -0.90 19.75
N VAL A 130 -27.96 -1.68 20.39
CA VAL A 130 -29.40 -1.74 20.09
C VAL A 130 -30.18 -1.39 21.36
N GLY A 131 -31.20 -0.57 21.23
CA GLY A 131 -32.11 -0.17 22.31
C GLY A 131 -31.50 0.83 23.29
N ASP A 132 -32.00 0.84 24.53
CA ASP A 132 -31.60 1.80 25.58
C ASP A 132 -30.30 1.38 26.31
N ALA A 133 -29.49 0.52 25.71
CA ALA A 133 -28.22 0.08 26.27
C ALA A 133 -27.19 1.24 26.27
N ALA A 134 -26.56 1.48 27.42
CA ALA A 134 -25.49 2.47 27.51
C ALA A 134 -24.31 2.03 26.62
N PRO A 135 -23.75 2.93 25.78
CA PRO A 135 -22.60 2.58 24.95
C PRO A 135 -21.46 2.10 25.86
N VAL A 136 -20.95 0.90 25.57
CA VAL A 136 -19.71 0.41 26.17
C VAL A 136 -18.61 1.40 25.79
N GLY A 137 -18.19 2.19 26.78
CA GLY A 137 -17.22 3.26 26.61
C GLY A 137 -15.97 2.77 25.90
N GLU A 138 -15.57 3.50 24.87
CA GLU A 138 -14.33 3.44 24.08
C GLU A 138 -13.26 2.45 24.60
N ALA A 139 -13.50 1.16 24.40
CA ALA A 139 -12.46 0.15 24.51
C ALA A 139 -11.76 0.09 23.15
N SER A 140 -10.73 0.93 23.02
CA SER A 140 -9.69 0.88 21.98
C SER A 140 -10.12 1.21 20.55
N ALA A 141 -10.24 2.52 20.28
CA ALA A 141 -9.99 3.11 18.97
C ALA A 141 -8.50 3.00 18.57
N ALA A 142 -7.97 1.77 18.57
CA ALA A 142 -6.70 1.39 17.96
C ALA A 142 -6.98 0.17 17.08
N GLY A 143 -7.59 0.45 15.92
CA GLY A 143 -7.98 -0.57 14.96
C GLY A 143 -8.14 -0.02 13.55
N ASP A 144 -7.50 1.09 13.20
CA ASP A 144 -7.41 1.57 11.81
C ASP A 144 -6.29 0.83 11.04
N ALA A 145 -6.03 -0.42 11.41
CA ALA A 145 -5.04 -1.26 10.75
C ALA A 145 -5.66 -2.64 10.52
N PRO A 146 -5.77 -3.11 9.26
CA PRO A 146 -6.02 -4.53 9.03
C PRO A 146 -4.87 -5.30 9.69
N VAL A 147 -5.20 -6.12 10.68
CA VAL A 147 -4.23 -7.05 11.26
C VAL A 147 -3.99 -8.13 10.22
N SER A 148 -2.99 -7.91 9.38
CA SER A 148 -2.40 -8.95 8.56
C SER A 148 -1.84 -10.00 9.52
N ALA A 149 -2.44 -11.18 9.55
CA ALA A 149 -1.96 -12.27 10.39
C ALA A 149 -0.51 -12.59 9.99
N GLN A 150 0.44 -12.23 10.85
CA GLN A 150 1.83 -12.63 10.70
C GLN A 150 1.90 -14.16 10.84
N ASP A 151 2.53 -14.78 9.83
CA ASP A 151 2.83 -16.21 9.74
C ASP A 151 3.58 -16.71 11.00
N PRO A 152 3.07 -17.70 11.74
CA PRO A 152 3.80 -18.28 12.86
C PRO A 152 4.78 -19.33 12.35
N GLY A 153 6.01 -18.91 12.07
CA GLY A 153 7.01 -19.78 11.46
C GLY A 153 8.47 -19.44 11.71
N GLU A 154 8.87 -18.97 12.90
CA GLU A 154 10.30 -18.98 13.25
C GLU A 154 10.55 -18.89 14.78
N ALA A 155 10.29 -19.97 15.51
CA ALA A 155 10.97 -20.23 16.79
C ALA A 155 10.82 -21.69 17.23
N ALA A 156 11.92 -22.44 17.07
CA ALA A 156 12.40 -23.56 17.89
C ALA A 156 12.62 -24.87 17.11
N GLU A 157 13.87 -25.14 16.73
CA GLU A 157 14.53 -26.39 17.13
C GLU A 157 16.07 -26.27 17.08
N THR A 158 16.68 -26.04 18.24
CA THR A 158 18.10 -26.31 18.46
C THR A 158 18.26 -27.78 18.83
N GLY A 159 18.75 -28.59 17.89
CA GLY A 159 19.09 -29.99 18.12
C GLY A 159 20.27 -30.39 17.23
N ALA A 160 21.46 -30.42 17.83
CA ALA A 160 22.73 -30.65 17.18
C ALA A 160 22.83 -32.01 16.46
N ILE A 161 23.34 -32.00 15.22
CA ILE A 161 24.27 -33.03 14.75
C ILE A 161 25.55 -32.36 14.24
N ASP A 162 26.62 -32.74 14.91
CA ASP A 162 28.01 -32.34 14.70
C ASP A 162 28.59 -33.01 13.45
N ALA A 163 29.64 -32.36 12.94
CA ALA A 163 30.71 -32.86 12.11
C ALA A 163 30.50 -32.98 10.58
N ALA A 164 31.00 -31.92 9.95
CA ALA A 164 32.01 -31.98 8.88
C ALA A 164 31.52 -31.92 7.41
N ARG A 165 31.47 -30.69 6.91
CA ARG A 165 32.33 -30.26 5.79
C ARG A 165 32.57 -28.76 5.87
N GLY A 166 33.81 -28.41 6.17
CA GLY A 166 34.25 -27.02 6.22
C GLY A 166 34.33 -26.42 4.82
N ALA A 167 33.85 -25.20 4.71
CA ALA A 167 34.43 -24.14 3.91
C ALA A 167 33.74 -22.81 4.33
N GLU A 168 34.54 -21.92 4.94
CA GLU A 168 34.47 -20.46 4.80
C GLU A 168 33.26 -19.71 5.39
N HIS A 169 33.53 -19.12 6.56
CA HIS A 169 32.79 -18.00 7.13
C HIS A 169 33.20 -16.74 6.37
N GLU A 170 32.29 -16.06 5.65
CA GLU A 170 32.29 -14.59 5.46
C GLU A 170 30.99 -14.10 4.79
N ALA A 171 30.48 -13.00 5.35
CA ALA A 171 29.58 -11.99 4.78
C ALA A 171 28.10 -12.34 4.54
N ALA A 172 27.29 -11.89 5.51
CA ALA A 172 25.97 -11.35 5.27
C ALA A 172 25.94 -10.34 4.09
N GLY A 173 24.82 -10.29 3.35
CA GLY A 173 24.51 -9.19 2.44
C GLY A 173 24.38 -9.55 0.95
N GLY A 174 23.57 -10.58 0.63
CA GLY A 174 23.40 -11.06 -0.74
C GLY A 174 21.99 -10.93 -1.29
N SER A 175 21.44 -9.72 -1.46
CA SER A 175 20.30 -9.46 -2.38
C SER A 175 20.03 -7.99 -2.74
N ASP A 176 20.77 -7.01 -2.21
CA ASP A 176 20.59 -5.57 -2.53
C ASP A 176 21.62 -4.98 -3.52
N LEU A 177 22.64 -5.77 -3.90
CA LEU A 177 23.68 -5.30 -4.82
C LEU A 177 23.20 -5.17 -6.26
N TRP A 178 22.30 -6.05 -6.73
CA TRP A 178 21.79 -5.93 -8.10
C TRP A 178 20.84 -4.74 -8.26
N ARG A 179 20.09 -4.37 -7.21
CA ARG A 179 19.19 -3.20 -7.20
C ARG A 179 19.97 -1.89 -7.23
N THR A 180 21.02 -1.78 -6.42
CA THR A 180 21.91 -0.61 -6.42
C THR A 180 22.72 -0.49 -7.71
N VAL A 181 23.17 -1.61 -8.29
CA VAL A 181 23.83 -1.64 -9.60
C VAL A 181 22.86 -1.29 -10.74
N ALA A 182 21.61 -1.75 -10.71
CA ALA A 182 20.61 -1.42 -11.73
C ALA A 182 20.26 0.07 -11.76
N ILE A 183 20.09 0.69 -10.58
CA ILE A 183 19.84 2.13 -10.45
C ILE A 183 21.08 2.94 -10.89
N GLY A 184 22.28 2.50 -10.52
CA GLY A 184 23.54 3.13 -10.97
C GLY A 184 23.77 3.03 -12.48
N ALA A 185 23.45 1.89 -13.09
CA ALA A 185 23.63 1.66 -14.52
C ALA A 185 22.69 2.50 -15.39
N ALA A 186 21.45 2.75 -14.95
CA ALA A 186 20.50 3.61 -15.65
C ALA A 186 20.96 5.09 -15.66
N GLY A 187 21.52 5.56 -14.54
CA GLY A 187 22.09 6.90 -14.41
C GLY A 187 23.35 7.09 -15.27
N ALA A 188 24.28 6.14 -15.23
CA ALA A 188 25.52 6.19 -16.02
C ALA A 188 25.26 6.13 -17.54
N SER A 189 24.28 5.33 -17.97
CA SER A 189 23.89 5.23 -19.39
C SER A 189 23.34 6.55 -19.92
N SER A 190 22.51 7.23 -19.12
CA SER A 190 21.93 8.53 -19.47
C SER A 190 23.00 9.63 -19.56
N ALA A 191 23.94 9.65 -18.61
CA ALA A 191 25.05 10.60 -18.61
C ALA A 191 26.00 10.39 -19.81
N LEU A 192 26.28 9.12 -20.17
CA LEU A 192 27.13 8.78 -21.30
C LEU A 192 26.49 9.17 -22.65
N LEU A 193 25.19 8.94 -22.83
CA LEU A 193 24.47 9.35 -24.05
C LEU A 193 24.48 10.87 -24.24
N LEU A 194 24.31 11.63 -23.15
CA LEU A 194 24.39 13.09 -23.18
C LEU A 194 25.82 13.59 -23.49
N PHE A 195 26.85 12.94 -22.92
CA PHE A 195 28.24 13.28 -23.21
C PHE A 195 28.62 12.98 -24.67
N ILE A 196 28.17 11.84 -25.21
CA ILE A 196 28.39 11.46 -26.61
C ILE A 196 27.70 12.47 -27.54
N ALA A 197 26.42 12.77 -27.31
CA ALA A 197 25.67 13.75 -28.11
C ALA A 197 26.32 15.16 -28.07
N TRP A 198 26.81 15.58 -26.90
CA TRP A 198 27.56 16.83 -26.75
C TRP A 198 28.89 16.82 -27.52
N SER A 199 29.63 15.69 -27.46
CA SER A 199 30.92 15.55 -28.13
C SER A 199 30.78 15.58 -29.67
N PHE A 200 29.73 14.97 -30.23
CA PHE A 200 29.44 15.03 -31.66
C PHE A 200 29.04 16.43 -32.11
N ARG A 201 28.24 17.14 -31.31
CA ARG A 201 27.87 18.53 -31.60
C ARG A 201 29.08 19.47 -31.56
N ARG A 202 30.11 19.16 -30.76
CA ARG A 202 31.36 19.93 -30.68
C ARG A 202 32.35 19.62 -31.82
N ARG A 203 32.26 18.44 -32.43
CA ARG A 203 33.19 17.95 -33.46
C ARG A 203 32.79 18.26 -34.90
N ASN A 204 31.64 18.87 -35.15
CA ASN A 204 31.24 19.33 -36.49
C ASN A 204 31.41 20.85 -36.67
N PRO A 205 32.63 21.40 -36.78
CA PRO A 205 32.82 22.71 -37.38
C PRO A 205 32.64 22.56 -38.90
N LYS A 206 31.73 23.37 -39.48
CA LYS A 206 31.51 23.43 -40.93
C LYS A 206 32.84 23.76 -41.61
N GLN A 207 33.32 22.90 -42.52
CA GLN A 207 34.43 23.24 -43.40
C GLN A 207 34.01 24.44 -44.25
N ALA A 208 34.73 25.56 -44.12
CA ALA A 208 34.55 26.71 -44.99
C ALA A 208 35.03 26.32 -46.41
N PRO A 209 34.29 26.67 -47.48
CA PRO A 209 34.68 26.30 -48.82
C PRO A 209 35.98 27.00 -49.23
N ASN A 210 36.93 26.21 -49.75
CA ASN A 210 38.18 26.67 -50.32
C ASN A 210 37.91 27.58 -51.54
N SER A 211 38.23 28.87 -51.44
CA SER A 211 38.35 29.73 -52.63
C SER A 211 39.81 29.80 -53.06
N SER A 212 40.14 29.02 -54.08
CA SER A 212 41.36 29.15 -54.87
C SER A 212 41.14 30.17 -55.98
N LYS A 213 41.90 31.26 -55.98
CA LYS A 213 42.63 31.90 -57.09
C LYS A 213 42.94 33.35 -56.75
#